data_AF-A0A4Z2E4P9-F1
#
_entry.id   AF-A0A4Z2E4P9-F1
#
_cell.length_a   1.000
_cell.length_b   1.000
_cell.length_c   1.000
_cell.angle_alpha   90.00
_cell.angle_beta   90.00
_cell.angle_gamma   90.00
#
_symmetry.space_group_name_H-M   'P 1'
#
loop_
_entity.id
_entity.type
_entity.pdbx_description
1 polymer ?
#
loop_
_entity_poly.entity_id
_entity_poly.type
_entity_poly.pdbx_seq_one_letter_code
_entity_poly.pdbx_strand_id
1 'polypeptide(L)'
;MVCGPRGLQVNLKEQGQLIRQDEFTVWSGRRKCQRQLFLFEELVLFSKPRRTEGGPDVFMYKHSFKVRGRAPHRAPPQSPPQSPPTEFPP
;
A
#
# COMPACT_ATOMS: atom_id res chain seq x y z
N MET A 1 -1.57 6.49 -12.74
CA MET A 1 -0.38 5.67 -12.36
C MET A 1 0.28 6.27 -11.14
N VAL A 2 0.68 5.50 -10.11
CA VAL A 2 1.46 6.04 -8.99
C VAL A 2 2.94 5.67 -9.14
N CYS A 3 3.78 6.69 -9.24
CA CYS A 3 5.24 6.55 -9.32
C CYS A 3 5.89 6.91 -7.98
N GLY A 4 6.73 6.01 -7.50
CA GLY A 4 7.65 6.16 -6.40
C GLY A 4 8.90 6.98 -6.76
N PRO A 5 9.78 7.23 -5.79
CA PRO A 5 11.06 7.87 -6.04
C PRO A 5 11.86 7.08 -7.08
N ARG A 6 12.59 7.80 -7.96
CA ARG A 6 13.40 7.25 -9.06
C ARG A 6 12.61 6.47 -10.14
N GLY A 7 11.30 6.69 -10.25
CA GLY A 7 10.48 6.06 -11.29
C GLY A 7 10.02 4.64 -10.96
N LEU A 8 10.21 4.18 -9.72
CA LEU A 8 9.70 2.89 -9.27
C LEU A 8 8.17 2.89 -9.26
N GLN A 9 7.51 1.98 -9.99
CA GLN A 9 6.05 1.86 -9.95
C GLN A 9 5.61 1.29 -8.59
N VAL A 10 4.67 1.94 -7.92
CA VAL A 10 4.12 1.41 -6.65
C VAL A 10 3.16 0.28 -6.99
N ASN A 11 3.39 -0.92 -6.44
CA ASN A 11 2.47 -2.04 -6.62
C ASN A 11 1.25 -1.89 -5.70
N LEU A 12 0.18 -1.32 -6.25
CA LEU A 12 -1.07 -1.08 -5.52
C LEU A 12 -1.95 -2.32 -5.41
N LYS A 13 -1.71 -3.35 -6.23
CA LYS A 13 -2.56 -4.55 -6.29
C LYS A 13 -2.52 -5.38 -4.99
N GLU A 14 -1.42 -5.29 -4.24
CA GLU A 14 -1.23 -6.00 -2.98
C GLU A 14 -1.85 -5.29 -1.77
N GLN A 15 -2.43 -4.09 -1.96
CA GLN A 15 -2.90 -3.24 -0.86
C GLN A 15 -4.42 -3.28 -0.68
N GLY A 16 -5.08 -4.24 -1.33
CA GLY A 16 -6.53 -4.40 -1.36
C GLY A 16 -7.21 -3.60 -2.49
N GLN A 17 -8.53 -3.63 -2.52
CA GLN A 17 -9.31 -2.90 -3.52
C GLN A 17 -9.20 -1.38 -3.32
N LEU A 18 -9.12 -0.61 -4.42
CA LEU A 18 -9.26 0.85 -4.37
C LEU A 18 -10.71 1.20 -4.07
N ILE A 19 -10.97 1.78 -2.91
CA ILE A 19 -12.31 2.19 -2.47
C ILE A 19 -12.64 3.60 -2.97
N ARG A 20 -11.67 4.52 -2.86
CA ARG A 20 -11.89 5.92 -3.22
C ARG A 20 -10.63 6.62 -3.69
N GLN A 21 -10.78 7.52 -4.64
CA GLN A 21 -9.72 8.42 -5.09
C GLN A 21 -10.28 9.84 -5.18
N ASP A 22 -9.63 10.80 -4.53
CA ASP A 22 -10.11 12.19 -4.51
C ASP A 22 -8.98 13.18 -4.19
N GLU A 23 -9.16 14.45 -4.53
CA GLU A 23 -8.19 15.52 -4.22
C GLU A 23 -8.56 16.22 -2.91
N PHE A 24 -7.59 16.35 -2.01
CA PHE A 24 -7.80 17.00 -0.72
C PHE A 24 -6.72 18.04 -0.43
N THR A 25 -7.13 19.10 0.26
CA THR A 25 -6.20 20.01 0.92
C THR A 25 -5.74 19.39 2.23
N VAL A 26 -4.48 18.94 2.25
CA VAL A 26 -3.85 18.32 3.42
C VAL A 26 -2.98 19.34 4.14
N TRP A 27 -3.08 19.34 5.47
CA TRP A 27 -2.17 20.07 6.34
C TRP A 27 -0.95 19.22 6.66
N SER A 28 0.24 19.71 6.32
CA SER A 28 1.51 19.13 6.70
C SER A 28 2.23 20.12 7.61
N GLY A 29 2.10 19.91 8.93
CA GLY A 29 2.47 20.91 9.92
C GLY A 29 1.68 22.21 9.73
N ARG A 30 2.38 23.33 9.51
CA ARG A 30 1.76 24.65 9.29
C ARG A 30 1.42 24.96 7.83
N ARG A 31 1.77 24.08 6.89
CA ARG A 31 1.58 24.32 5.44
C ARG A 31 0.37 23.56 4.92
N LYS A 32 -0.48 24.23 4.14
CA LYS A 32 -1.54 23.62 3.34
C LYS A 32 -0.99 23.18 1.99
N CYS A 33 -1.41 22.02 1.51
CA CYS A 33 -1.02 21.55 0.19
C CYS A 33 -2.07 20.61 -0.41
N GLN A 34 -2.31 20.72 -1.73
CA GLN A 34 -3.18 19.79 -2.43
C GLN A 34 -2.48 18.43 -2.60
N ARG A 35 -3.23 17.36 -2.35
CA ARG A 35 -2.78 15.97 -2.49
C ARG A 35 -3.89 15.14 -3.09
N GLN A 36 -3.52 14.28 -4.04
CA GLN A 36 -4.41 13.22 -4.46
C GLN A 36 -4.29 12.07 -3.46
N LEU A 37 -5.42 11.71 -2.85
CA LEU A 37 -5.57 10.58 -1.95
C LEU A 37 -6.11 9.37 -2.70
N PHE A 38 -5.54 8.21 -2.42
CA PHE A 38 -6.06 6.90 -2.82
C PHE A 38 -6.31 6.08 -1.56
N LEU A 39 -7.57 5.78 -1.30
CA LEU A 39 -8.00 4.94 -0.20
C LEU A 39 -8.16 3.51 -0.72
N PHE A 40 -7.33 2.63 -0.20
CA PHE A 40 -7.44 1.18 -0.39
C PHE A 40 -8.00 0.54 0.89
N GLU A 41 -8.43 -0.71 0.80
CA GLU A 41 -8.88 -1.47 1.97
C GLU A 41 -7.81 -1.59 3.07
N GLU A 42 -6.52 -1.68 2.69
CA GLU A 42 -5.44 -1.89 3.66
C GLU A 42 -4.57 -0.65 3.91
N LEU A 43 -4.66 0.39 3.09
CA LEU A 43 -3.89 1.63 3.27
C LEU A 43 -4.57 2.88 2.73
N VAL A 44 -4.09 4.04 3.20
CA VAL A 44 -4.32 5.36 2.59
C VAL A 44 -3.02 5.85 1.98
N LEU A 45 -3.04 6.24 0.71
CA LEU A 45 -1.89 6.73 -0.05
C LEU A 45 -2.05 8.21 -0.39
N PHE A 46 -1.05 9.00 0.00
CA PHE A 46 -0.93 10.41 -0.34
C PHE A 46 0.05 10.58 -1.48
N SER A 47 -0.36 11.32 -2.50
CA SER A 47 0.46 11.61 -3.66
C SER A 47 0.32 13.07 -4.09
N LYS A 48 1.29 13.52 -4.89
CA LYS A 48 1.22 14.80 -5.59
C LYS A 48 0.85 14.54 -7.05
N PRO A 49 -0.26 15.09 -7.57
CA PRO A 49 -0.57 14.98 -8.98
C PRO A 49 0.52 15.68 -9.81
N ARG A 50 0.89 15.03 -10.90
CA ARG A 50 1.67 15.59 -12.00
C ARG A 50 0.85 15.44 -13.26
N ARG A 51 0.34 16.57 -13.73
CA ARG A 51 -0.28 16.66 -15.05
C ARG A 51 0.85 16.61 -16.07
N THR A 52 0.75 15.67 -16.99
CA THR A 52 1.62 15.58 -18.16
C THR A 52 0.81 16.13 -19.33
N GLU A 53 1.35 17.08 -20.10
CA GLU A 53 0.65 17.59 -21.29
C GLU A 53 0.38 16.45 -22.27
N GLY A 54 -0.90 16.21 -22.59
CA GLY A 54 -1.33 15.17 -23.52
C GLY A 54 -1.20 13.73 -23.02
N GLY A 55 -0.79 13.51 -21.77
CA GLY A 55 -0.55 12.17 -21.21
C GLY A 55 -1.51 11.79 -20.08
N PRO A 56 -1.54 10.50 -19.68
CA PRO A 56 -2.33 10.05 -18.54
C PRO A 56 -1.82 10.67 -17.24
N ASP A 57 -2.72 10.85 -16.27
CA ASP A 57 -2.37 11.41 -14.97
C ASP A 57 -1.35 10.54 -14.21
N VAL A 58 -0.23 11.18 -13.84
CA VAL A 58 0.84 10.57 -13.06
C VAL A 58 0.79 11.13 -11.64
N PHE A 59 0.79 10.24 -10.66
CA PHE A 59 0.74 10.60 -9.24
C PHE A 59 2.07 10.26 -8.59
N MET A 60 2.75 11.27 -8.08
CA MET A 60 4.02 11.08 -7.37
C MET A 60 3.74 10.69 -5.92
N TYR A 61 4.20 9.51 -5.52
CA TYR A 61 4.16 9.07 -4.13
C TYR A 61 4.70 10.13 -3.16
N LYS A 62 4.03 10.30 -2.02
CA LYS A 62 4.49 11.15 -0.92
C LYS A 62 4.53 10.39 0.39
N HIS A 63 3.42 9.78 0.78
CA HIS A 63 3.30 9.11 2.07
C HIS A 63 2.18 8.08 2.03
N SER A 64 2.18 7.12 2.94
CA SER A 64 1.05 6.20 3.14
C SER A 64 0.89 5.82 4.60
N PHE A 65 -0.34 5.49 4.97
CA PHE A 65 -0.68 4.90 6.27
C PHE A 65 -1.37 3.57 6.06
N LYS A 66 -0.97 2.53 6.79
CA LYS A 66 -1.73 1.28 6.83
C LYS A 66 -2.95 1.46 7.72
N VAL A 67 -4.13 1.06 7.24
CA VAL A 67 -5.42 1.27 7.93
C VAL A 67 -5.75 0.11 8.88
N ARG A 68 -5.02 -1.02 8.78
CA ARG A 68 -5.23 -2.17 9.67
C ARG A 68 -4.52 -1.98 11.01
N GLY A 69 -5.32 -1.70 12.03
CA GLY A 69 -4.99 -1.82 13.46
C GLY A 69 -5.17 -3.23 14.03
N ARG A 70 -5.23 -4.28 13.20
CA ARG A 70 -5.04 -5.63 13.73
C ARG A 70 -3.57 -5.72 14.09
N ALA A 71 -3.27 -5.74 15.40
CA ALA A 71 -2.07 -6.41 15.89
C ALA A 71 -1.89 -7.67 15.05
N PRO A 72 -0.67 -8.00 14.57
CA PRO A 72 -0.46 -9.19 13.77
C PRO A 72 -1.20 -10.29 14.49
N HIS A 73 -2.25 -10.82 13.84
CA HIS A 73 -3.06 -11.85 14.45
C HIS A 73 -2.04 -12.86 14.93
N ARG A 74 -1.92 -13.04 16.25
CA ARG A 74 -1.01 -13.99 16.86
C ARG A 74 -1.14 -15.22 15.99
N ALA A 75 -0.10 -15.53 15.21
CA ALA A 75 -0.19 -16.65 14.29
C ALA A 75 -0.63 -17.81 15.18
N PRO A 76 -1.73 -18.52 14.89
CA PRO A 76 -2.00 -19.74 15.62
C PRO A 76 -0.69 -20.55 15.55
N PRO A 77 -0.22 -21.11 16.68
CA PRO A 77 1.04 -21.86 16.68
C PRO A 77 0.96 -22.83 15.51
N GLN A 78 1.85 -22.67 14.53
CA GLN A 78 1.95 -23.62 13.44
C GLN A 78 2.10 -24.97 14.12
N SER A 79 1.22 -25.91 13.76
CA SER A 79 1.26 -27.30 14.23
C SER A 79 2.71 -27.75 14.23
N PRO A 80 3.20 -28.45 15.27
CA PRO A 80 4.57 -28.95 15.25
C PRO A 80 4.78 -29.73 13.95
N PRO A 81 5.97 -29.64 13.33
CA PRO A 81 6.24 -30.38 12.11
C PRO A 81 5.86 -31.84 12.36
N GLN A 82 4.93 -32.35 11.56
CA GLN A 82 4.60 -33.77 11.59
C GLN A 82 5.91 -34.51 11.35
N SER A 83 6.20 -35.44 12.26
CA SER A 83 7.38 -36.29 12.28
C SER A 83 7.80 -36.71 10.87
N PRO A 84 9.12 -36.76 10.57
CA PRO A 84 9.58 -37.26 9.28
C PRO A 84 9.00 -38.65 9.02
N PRO A 85 8.71 -39.01 7.76
CA PRO A 85 8.16 -40.32 7.45
C PRO A 85 9.10 -41.40 7.97
N THR A 86 8.55 -42.23 8.87
CA THR A 86 9.14 -43.50 9.27
C THR A 86 9.11 -44.42 8.06
N GLU A 87 10.16 -44.43 7.25
CA GLU A 87 10.49 -45.57 6.40
C GLU A 87 11.95 -45.48 5.99
N PHE A 88 12.80 -46.23 6.68
CA PHE A 88 13.82 -46.98 5.97
C PHE A 88 13.33 -48.43 5.96
N PRO A 89 13.14 -49.00 4.76
CA PRO A 89 13.36 -50.42 4.61
C PRO A 89 14.10 -50.75 3.31
N PRO A 90 14.75 -51.92 3.24
CA PRO A 90 15.41 -52.71 4.28
C PRO A 90 16.89 -52.32 4.49
#